data_AF-A0A9E0Y2B3-F1
#
_entry.id   AF-A0A9E0Y2B3-F1
#
_cell.length_a   1.000
_cell.length_b   1.000
_cell.length_c   1.000
_cell.angle_alpha   90.00
_cell.angle_beta   90.00
_cell.angle_gamma   90.00
#
_symmetry.space_group_name_H-M   'P 1'
#
loop_
_entity.id
_entity.type
_entity.pdbx_description
1 polymer ?
#
loop_
_entity_poly.entity_id
_entity_poly.type
_entity_poly.pdbx_seq_one_letter_code
_entity_poly.pdbx_strand_id
1 'polypeptide(L)'
;MKFPKPRLSRRPTLFKRLDAQYRVVFINDDSLEEVATFRLTKGRLYIFFSTMFVLTVTITVFILLFTPLKYYIPGYANNANYHAVVRLKQNVDSLSDLVQAQQTYTTNLKNVVVGKFDGIKDTTLLDVDKANRDEMNSILPAPEIIKEQAIKSVKKEQAKKRR
;
A
#
# COMPACT_ATOMS: atom_id res chain seq x y z
N MET A 1 56.39 -28.37 -63.62
CA MET A 1 55.68 -27.17 -63.08
C MET A 1 55.75 -27.25 -61.55
N LYS A 2 56.56 -26.42 -60.87
CA LYS A 2 56.76 -26.44 -59.41
C LYS A 2 55.92 -25.32 -58.79
N PHE A 3 54.82 -25.65 -58.14
CA PHE A 3 53.98 -24.66 -57.46
C PHE A 3 54.70 -24.11 -56.21
N PRO A 4 54.77 -22.78 -56.03
CA PRO A 4 55.33 -22.19 -54.82
C PRO A 4 54.37 -22.44 -53.64
N LYS A 5 54.92 -22.95 -52.53
CA LYS A 5 54.16 -23.18 -51.29
C LYS A 5 53.70 -21.83 -50.71
N PRO A 6 52.43 -21.68 -50.30
CA PRO A 6 51.96 -20.44 -49.70
C PRO A 6 52.71 -20.16 -48.39
N ARG A 7 53.28 -18.95 -48.27
CA ARG A 7 53.89 -18.49 -47.02
C ARG A 7 52.77 -18.19 -46.03
N LEU A 8 52.50 -19.14 -45.14
CA LEU A 8 51.57 -18.97 -44.02
C LEU A 8 51.91 -17.69 -43.25
N SER A 9 50.88 -16.87 -43.08
CA SER A 9 50.86 -15.56 -42.42
C SER A 9 51.86 -15.47 -41.26
N ARG A 10 52.82 -14.55 -41.37
CA ARG A 10 53.62 -14.07 -40.25
C ARG A 10 52.66 -13.58 -39.16
N ARG A 11 52.50 -14.36 -38.09
CA ARG A 11 51.75 -13.93 -36.90
C ARG A 11 52.32 -12.57 -36.44
N PRO A 12 51.49 -11.58 -36.13
CA PRO A 12 51.99 -10.26 -35.76
C PRO A 12 52.87 -10.38 -34.51
N THR A 13 53.99 -9.66 -34.51
CA THR A 13 55.04 -9.67 -33.47
C THR A 13 54.51 -9.33 -32.07
N LEU A 14 53.32 -8.73 -31.98
CA LEU A 14 52.62 -8.42 -30.74
C LEU A 14 52.27 -9.69 -29.94
N PHE A 15 51.88 -10.79 -30.58
CA PHE A 15 51.55 -12.04 -29.88
C PHE A 15 52.77 -12.74 -29.29
N LYS A 16 53.97 -12.52 -29.85
CA LYS A 16 55.21 -13.06 -29.27
C LYS A 16 55.55 -12.42 -27.93
N ARG A 17 55.17 -11.16 -27.70
CA ARG A 17 55.42 -10.44 -26.44
C ARG A 17 54.46 -10.84 -25.30
N LEU A 18 53.31 -11.42 -25.64
CA LEU A 18 52.29 -11.89 -24.69
C LEU A 18 52.61 -13.28 -24.12
N ASP A 19 53.40 -14.07 -24.85
CA ASP A 19 53.83 -15.42 -24.45
C ASP A 19 55.19 -15.44 -23.71
N ALA A 20 55.75 -14.26 -23.42
CA ALA A 20 56.93 -14.15 -22.57
C ALA A 20 56.62 -14.75 -21.18
N GLN A 21 57.42 -15.72 -20.76
CA GLN A 21 57.26 -16.43 -19.49
C GLN A 21 57.83 -15.57 -18.36
N TYR A 22 56.98 -15.22 -17.39
CA TYR A 22 57.40 -14.54 -16.17
C TYR A 22 57.39 -15.54 -15.02
N ARG A 23 58.47 -15.55 -14.24
CA ARG A 23 58.58 -16.31 -13.01
C ARG A 23 58.24 -15.38 -11.85
N VAL A 24 57.14 -15.64 -11.16
CA VAL A 24 56.80 -14.97 -9.90
C VAL A 24 57.24 -15.92 -8.79
N VAL A 25 58.15 -15.48 -7.93
CA VAL A 25 58.66 -16.25 -6.80
C VAL A 25 58.20 -15.56 -5.53
N PHE A 26 57.55 -16.30 -4.65
CA PHE A 26 57.23 -15.89 -3.29
C PHE A 26 58.32 -16.41 -2.37
N ILE A 27 59.07 -15.49 -1.78
CA ILE A 27 60.14 -15.77 -0.83
C ILE A 27 59.61 -15.41 0.55
N ASN A 28 59.88 -16.25 1.56
CA ASN A 28 59.59 -15.90 2.94
C ASN A 28 60.64 -14.90 3.44
N ASP A 29 60.23 -13.75 3.95
CA ASP A 29 61.18 -12.71 4.39
C ASP A 29 62.03 -13.15 5.59
N ASP A 30 61.50 -14.03 6.45
CA ASP A 30 62.21 -14.46 7.67
C ASP A 30 63.24 -15.58 7.41
N SER A 31 62.95 -16.54 6.52
CA SER A 31 63.85 -17.66 6.22
C SER A 31 64.57 -17.54 4.88
N LEU A 32 64.21 -16.54 4.06
CA LEU A 32 64.66 -16.37 2.67
C LEU A 32 64.46 -17.61 1.79
N GLU A 33 63.61 -18.55 2.20
CA GLU A 33 63.29 -19.75 1.44
C GLU A 33 62.23 -19.45 0.36
N GLU A 34 62.39 -20.05 -0.82
CA GLU A 34 61.40 -19.98 -1.91
C GLU A 34 60.19 -20.85 -1.55
N VAL A 35 59.10 -20.23 -1.10
CA VAL A 35 57.89 -20.94 -0.64
C VAL A 35 57.01 -21.39 -1.82
N ALA A 36 56.94 -20.57 -2.88
CA ALA A 36 56.17 -20.90 -4.08
C ALA A 36 56.70 -20.21 -5.32
N THR A 37 56.85 -20.96 -6.43
CA THR A 37 57.20 -20.42 -7.75
C THR A 37 56.04 -20.62 -8.72
N PHE A 38 55.46 -19.54 -9.24
CA PHE A 38 54.45 -19.56 -10.28
C PHE A 38 55.04 -19.10 -11.62
N ARG A 39 54.84 -19.89 -12.70
CA ARG A 39 55.21 -19.52 -14.08
C ARG A 39 53.96 -19.02 -14.82
N LEU A 40 53.82 -17.71 -14.89
CA LEU A 40 52.66 -17.04 -15.51
C LEU A 40 53.10 -16.30 -16.77
N THR A 41 52.41 -16.51 -17.88
CA THR A 41 52.52 -15.67 -19.08
C THR A 41 51.48 -14.56 -19.03
N LYS A 42 51.78 -13.39 -19.59
CA LYS A 42 50.83 -12.26 -19.68
C LYS A 42 49.49 -12.67 -20.32
N GLY A 43 49.54 -13.58 -21.30
CA GLY A 43 48.35 -14.14 -21.94
C GLY A 43 47.46 -14.97 -21.00
N ARG A 44 48.02 -15.86 -20.17
CA ARG A 44 47.25 -16.68 -19.22
C ARG A 44 46.56 -15.82 -18.15
N LEU A 45 47.25 -14.79 -17.67
CA LEU A 45 46.67 -13.83 -16.72
C LEU A 45 45.48 -13.09 -17.36
N TYR A 46 45.61 -12.65 -18.61
CA TYR A 46 44.52 -11.99 -19.33
C TYR A 46 43.31 -12.92 -19.52
N ILE A 47 43.54 -14.18 -19.88
CA ILE A 47 42.46 -15.19 -20.03
C ILE A 47 41.76 -15.44 -18.69
N PHE A 48 42.51 -15.52 -17.59
CA PHE A 48 41.94 -15.69 -16.24
C PHE A 48 41.03 -14.52 -15.87
N PHE A 49 41.52 -13.28 -16.01
CA PHE A 49 40.72 -12.08 -15.74
C PHE A 49 39.50 -11.99 -16.65
N SER A 50 39.66 -12.30 -17.95
CA SER A 50 38.55 -12.30 -18.90
C SER A 50 37.47 -13.31 -18.50
N THR A 51 37.87 -14.53 -18.14
CA THR A 51 36.93 -15.57 -17.69
C THR A 51 36.23 -15.16 -16.40
N MET A 52 36.97 -14.62 -15.44
CA MET A 52 36.43 -14.13 -14.17
C MET A 52 35.43 -12.98 -14.38
N PHE A 53 35.73 -12.05 -15.29
CA PHE A 53 34.84 -10.95 -15.64
C PHE A 53 33.55 -11.43 -16.29
N VAL A 54 33.64 -12.36 -17.25
CA VAL A 54 32.45 -12.96 -17.87
C VAL A 54 31.63 -13.73 -16.82
N LEU A 55 32.28 -14.46 -15.92
CA LEU A 55 31.63 -15.19 -14.84
C LEU A 55 30.88 -14.24 -13.89
N THR A 56 31.50 -13.15 -13.44
CA THR A 56 30.84 -12.18 -12.53
C THR A 56 29.66 -11.48 -13.20
N VAL A 57 29.78 -11.08 -14.47
CA VAL A 57 28.65 -10.51 -15.23
C VAL A 57 27.53 -11.54 -15.37
N THR A 58 27.85 -12.79 -15.72
CA THR A 58 26.87 -13.85 -15.87
C THR A 58 26.14 -14.11 -14.56
N ILE A 59 26.87 -14.25 -13.45
CA ILE A 59 26.31 -14.41 -12.10
C ILE A 59 25.42 -13.23 -11.74
N THR A 60 25.86 -12.00 -12.01
CA THR A 60 25.09 -10.78 -11.72
C THR A 60 23.78 -10.76 -12.50
N VAL A 61 23.82 -11.08 -13.81
CA VAL A 61 22.60 -11.18 -14.64
C VAL A 61 21.69 -12.30 -14.15
N PHE A 62 22.26 -13.44 -13.76
CA PHE A 62 21.51 -14.55 -13.18
C PHE A 62 20.82 -14.12 -11.89
N ILE A 63 21.55 -13.45 -10.97
CA ILE A 63 20.99 -12.89 -9.74
C ILE A 63 19.85 -11.92 -10.05
N LEU A 64 19.99 -11.03 -11.05
CA LEU A 64 18.92 -10.10 -11.43
C LEU A 64 17.68 -10.78 -12.01
N LEU A 65 17.85 -11.93 -12.69
CA LEU A 65 16.73 -12.69 -13.26
C LEU A 65 16.02 -13.58 -12.24
N PHE A 66 16.78 -14.21 -11.33
CA PHE A 66 16.28 -15.09 -10.27
C PHE A 66 15.74 -14.31 -9.07
N THR A 67 16.32 -13.16 -8.76
CA THR A 67 15.81 -12.27 -7.70
C THR A 67 14.67 -11.42 -8.25
N PRO A 68 13.56 -11.22 -7.51
CA PRO A 68 12.43 -10.47 -8.03
C PRO A 68 12.65 -8.95 -8.15
N LEU A 69 13.90 -8.45 -8.21
CA LEU A 69 14.19 -7.02 -8.42
C LEU A 69 13.58 -6.50 -9.73
N LYS A 70 13.50 -7.33 -10.79
CA LYS A 70 12.86 -6.96 -12.06
C LYS A 70 11.35 -6.66 -11.93
N TYR A 71 10.68 -7.22 -10.92
CA TYR A 71 9.26 -6.96 -10.68
C TYR A 71 9.02 -5.62 -9.98
N TYR A 72 10.09 -4.96 -9.51
CA TYR A 72 10.02 -3.63 -8.89
C TYR A 72 9.97 -2.51 -9.94
N ILE A 73 10.32 -2.79 -11.20
CA ILE A 73 10.11 -1.88 -12.32
C ILE A 73 8.67 -2.10 -12.82
N PRO A 74 7.76 -1.13 -12.66
CA PRO A 74 6.41 -1.25 -13.18
C PRO A 74 6.46 -1.46 -14.70
N GLY A 75 5.93 -2.58 -15.19
CA GLY A 75 5.87 -2.92 -16.62
C GLY A 75 6.62 -4.20 -17.07
N TYR A 76 7.44 -4.83 -16.20
CA TYR A 76 8.16 -6.09 -16.53
C TYR A 76 7.54 -7.35 -15.87
N ALA A 77 6.65 -7.15 -14.91
CA ALA A 77 5.86 -8.19 -14.25
C ALA A 77 4.64 -8.54 -15.11
N ASN A 78 4.62 -9.74 -15.70
CA ASN A 78 3.56 -10.31 -16.54
C ASN A 78 2.25 -9.49 -16.54
N ASN A 79 2.14 -8.55 -17.48
CA ASN A 79 1.12 -7.49 -17.51
C ASN A 79 -0.30 -8.06 -17.42
N ALA A 80 -0.49 -9.28 -17.96
CA ALA A 80 -1.74 -10.03 -17.88
C ALA A 80 -2.17 -10.30 -16.43
N ASN A 81 -1.24 -10.70 -15.55
CA ASN A 81 -1.53 -10.97 -14.15
C ASN A 81 -1.81 -9.68 -13.39
N TYR A 82 -1.08 -8.60 -13.67
CA TYR A 82 -1.31 -7.32 -13.00
C TYR A 82 -2.71 -6.76 -13.31
N HIS A 83 -3.10 -6.72 -14.58
CA HIS A 83 -4.44 -6.26 -14.96
C HIS A 83 -5.55 -7.18 -14.45
N ALA A 84 -5.33 -8.50 -14.44
CA ALA A 84 -6.28 -9.45 -13.85
C ALA A 84 -6.44 -9.22 -12.34
N VAL A 85 -5.34 -9.01 -11.61
CA VAL A 85 -5.36 -8.71 -10.16
C VAL A 85 -6.05 -7.37 -9.90
N VAL A 86 -5.79 -6.33 -10.70
CA VAL A 86 -6.46 -5.02 -10.55
C VAL A 86 -7.96 -5.15 -10.79
N ARG A 87 -8.39 -5.84 -11.85
CA ARG A 87 -9.82 -6.06 -12.14
C ARG A 87 -10.50 -6.90 -11.05
N LEU A 88 -9.83 -7.96 -10.59
CA LEU A 88 -10.33 -8.79 -9.52
C LEU A 88 -10.50 -7.97 -8.23
N LYS A 89 -9.51 -7.14 -7.88
CA LYS A 89 -9.58 -6.24 -6.74
C LYS A 89 -10.78 -5.30 -6.85
N GLN A 90 -10.98 -4.64 -8.00
CA GLN A 90 -12.12 -3.74 -8.22
C GLN A 90 -13.48 -4.44 -8.04
N ASN A 91 -13.60 -5.66 -8.57
CA ASN A 91 -14.83 -6.46 -8.44
C ASN A 91 -15.07 -6.86 -6.98
N VAL A 92 -14.02 -7.27 -6.27
CA VAL A 92 -14.10 -7.65 -4.85
C VAL A 92 -14.45 -6.44 -3.97
N ASP A 93 -13.83 -5.28 -4.21
CA ASP A 93 -14.11 -4.03 -3.49
C ASP A 93 -15.59 -3.64 -3.68
N SER A 94 -16.08 -3.68 -4.93
CA SER A 94 -17.48 -3.37 -5.24
C SER A 94 -18.47 -4.35 -4.57
N LEU A 95 -18.13 -5.64 -4.55
CA LEU A 95 -18.97 -6.65 -3.91
C LEU A 95 -18.95 -6.48 -2.38
N SER A 96 -17.80 -6.16 -1.80
CA SER A 96 -17.65 -5.89 -0.37
C SER A 96 -18.54 -4.74 0.08
N ASP A 97 -18.58 -3.64 -0.68
CA ASP A 97 -19.43 -2.48 -0.38
C ASP A 97 -20.92 -2.85 -0.40
N LEU A 98 -21.36 -3.61 -1.41
CA LEU A 98 -22.75 -4.07 -1.51
C LEU A 98 -23.13 -5.00 -0.35
N VAL A 99 -22.25 -5.93 0.02
CA VAL A 99 -22.47 -6.84 1.16
C VAL A 99 -22.52 -6.05 2.47
N GLN A 100 -21.65 -5.05 2.65
CA GLN A 100 -21.66 -4.22 3.85
C GLN A 100 -22.95 -3.38 3.97
N ALA A 101 -23.43 -2.82 2.85
CA ALA A 101 -24.70 -2.11 2.81
C ALA A 101 -25.88 -3.05 3.16
N GLN A 102 -25.91 -4.25 2.59
CA GLN A 102 -26.93 -5.25 2.88
C GLN A 102 -26.88 -5.71 4.35
N GLN A 103 -25.68 -5.93 4.89
CA GLN A 103 -25.49 -6.32 6.28
C GLN A 103 -26.01 -5.23 7.23
N THR A 104 -25.75 -3.96 6.91
CA THR A 104 -26.25 -2.82 7.68
C THR A 104 -27.78 -2.73 7.61
N TYR A 105 -28.36 -2.87 6.42
CA TYR A 105 -29.82 -2.86 6.24
C TYR A 105 -30.51 -3.98 7.02
N THR A 106 -30.04 -5.23 6.87
CA THR A 106 -30.61 -6.40 7.57
C THR A 106 -30.44 -6.30 9.08
N THR A 107 -29.30 -5.78 9.55
CA THR A 107 -29.06 -5.54 10.98
C THR A 107 -30.00 -4.48 11.52
N ASN A 108 -30.19 -3.36 10.81
CA ASN A 108 -31.12 -2.32 11.20
C ASN A 108 -32.56 -2.84 11.23
N LEU A 109 -32.98 -3.62 10.21
CA LEU A 109 -34.30 -4.25 10.17
C LEU A 109 -34.50 -5.19 11.35
N LYS A 110 -33.52 -6.05 11.65
CA LYS A 110 -33.56 -6.92 12.83
C LYS A 110 -33.69 -6.11 14.12
N ASN A 111 -32.94 -5.02 14.26
CA ASN A 111 -32.98 -4.17 15.43
C ASN A 111 -34.34 -3.46 15.59
N VAL A 112 -34.98 -3.04 14.49
CA VAL A 112 -36.35 -2.48 14.50
C VAL A 112 -37.36 -3.54 14.95
N VAL A 113 -37.31 -4.75 14.37
CA VAL A 113 -38.24 -5.84 14.70
C VAL A 113 -38.09 -6.29 16.17
N VAL A 114 -36.87 -6.30 16.70
CA VAL A 114 -36.59 -6.67 18.11
C VAL A 114 -36.81 -5.48 19.06
N GLY A 115 -37.18 -4.29 18.56
CA GLY A 115 -37.43 -3.10 19.37
C GLY A 115 -36.18 -2.42 19.94
N LYS A 116 -34.98 -2.78 19.46
CA LYS A 116 -33.67 -2.25 19.87
C LYS A 116 -33.14 -1.20 18.89
N PHE A 117 -34.03 -0.42 18.27
CA PHE A 117 -33.62 0.62 17.32
C PHE A 117 -33.23 1.91 18.04
N ASP A 118 -31.95 2.29 17.90
CA ASP A 118 -31.32 3.47 18.52
C ASP A 118 -31.03 4.61 17.52
N GLY A 119 -31.64 4.56 16.33
CA GLY A 119 -31.48 5.61 15.32
C GLY A 119 -32.37 6.83 15.59
N ILE A 120 -32.08 7.94 14.89
CA ILE A 120 -32.90 9.16 14.92
C ILE A 120 -34.29 8.79 14.40
N LYS A 121 -35.29 8.80 15.30
CA LYS A 121 -36.69 8.59 14.95
C LYS A 121 -37.20 9.90 14.36
N ASP A 122 -37.76 9.85 13.16
CA ASP A 122 -38.33 11.01 12.46
C ASP A 122 -39.63 11.53 13.12
N THR A 123 -40.03 10.90 14.21
CA THR A 123 -41.16 11.28 15.04
C THR A 123 -40.61 11.79 16.36
N THR A 124 -41.03 13.00 16.77
CA THR A 124 -40.95 13.39 18.17
C THR A 124 -41.64 12.30 18.98
N LEU A 125 -40.97 11.75 20.00
CA LEU A 125 -41.60 10.78 20.88
C LEU A 125 -42.86 11.43 21.43
N LEU A 126 -44.02 10.84 21.14
CA LEU A 126 -45.30 11.29 21.68
C LEU A 126 -45.25 11.07 23.19
N ASP A 127 -44.97 12.15 23.91
CA ASP A 127 -45.06 12.21 25.36
C ASP A 127 -46.54 12.15 25.72
N VAL A 128 -47.02 10.93 25.97
CA VAL A 128 -48.43 10.64 26.31
C VAL A 128 -48.91 11.47 27.50
N ASP A 129 -48.03 11.89 28.40
CA ASP A 129 -48.37 12.76 29.54
C ASP A 129 -48.62 14.22 29.13
N LYS A 130 -47.99 14.70 28.05
CA LYS A 130 -48.26 16.04 27.48
C LYS A 130 -49.53 16.06 26.64
N ALA A 131 -49.73 15.03 25.80
CA ALA A 131 -50.95 14.91 24.99
C ALA A 131 -52.23 14.89 25.85
N ASN A 132 -52.22 14.16 26.97
CA ASN A 132 -53.36 14.11 27.90
C ASN A 132 -53.57 15.43 28.65
N ARG A 133 -52.50 16.19 28.95
CA ARG A 133 -52.60 17.51 29.60
C ARG A 133 -53.20 18.57 28.69
N ASP A 134 -52.93 18.50 27.39
CA ASP A 134 -53.40 19.48 26.41
C ASP A 134 -54.88 19.27 26.03
N GLU A 135 -55.37 18.02 26.04
CA GLU A 135 -56.81 17.74 25.95
C GLU A 135 -57.58 18.25 27.17
N MET A 136 -57.02 18.10 28.38
CA MET A 136 -57.72 18.50 29.60
C MET A 136 -57.77 20.02 29.80
N ASN A 137 -56.86 20.77 29.18
CA ASN A 137 -56.79 22.24 29.26
C ASN A 137 -57.54 22.97 28.13
N SER A 138 -58.06 22.27 27.13
CA SER A 138 -58.71 22.87 25.96
C SER A 138 -60.23 23.05 26.11
N ILE A 139 -60.84 22.62 27.23
CA ILE A 139 -62.28 22.76 27.47
C ILE A 139 -62.58 23.53 28.77
N LEU A 140 -61.76 24.49 29.21
CA LEU A 140 -62.08 25.65 30.08
C LEU A 140 -60.82 26.11 30.83
N PRO A 141 -60.55 27.44 30.96
CA PRO A 141 -59.49 27.91 31.82
C PRO A 141 -59.80 27.58 33.29
N ALA A 142 -58.80 27.08 34.01
CA ALA A 142 -58.92 26.75 35.43
C ALA A 142 -59.51 27.95 36.22
N PRO A 143 -60.47 27.72 37.13
CA PRO A 143 -61.22 28.77 37.81
C PRO A 143 -60.34 29.72 38.64
N GLU A 144 -59.09 29.35 38.93
CA GLU A 144 -58.11 30.22 39.58
C GLU A 144 -57.63 31.37 38.69
N ILE A 145 -57.45 31.15 37.39
CA ILE A 145 -56.96 32.19 36.45
C ILE A 145 -58.05 33.25 36.22
N ILE A 146 -59.31 32.83 36.14
CA ILE A 146 -60.47 33.72 35.99
C ILE A 146 -60.62 34.61 37.24
N LYS A 147 -60.44 34.04 38.44
CA LYS A 147 -60.49 34.78 39.70
C LYS A 147 -59.37 35.82 39.80
N GLU A 148 -58.13 35.46 39.47
CA GLU A 148 -57.02 36.42 39.47
C GLU A 148 -57.24 37.57 38.47
N GLN A 149 -57.73 37.27 37.28
CA GLN A 149 -57.98 38.27 36.24
C GLN A 149 -59.11 39.23 36.63
N ALA A 150 -60.19 38.72 37.25
CA ALA A 150 -61.28 39.53 37.78
C ALA A 150 -60.82 40.43 38.95
N ILE A 151 -59.96 39.93 39.84
CA ILE A 151 -59.44 40.73 40.95
C ILE A 151 -58.48 41.82 40.43
N LYS A 152 -57.65 41.52 39.43
CA LYS A 152 -56.74 42.50 38.80
C LYS A 152 -57.50 43.57 38.01
N SER A 153 -58.58 43.24 37.31
CA SER A 153 -59.41 44.22 36.61
C SER A 153 -60.13 45.15 37.59
N VAL A 154 -60.74 44.60 38.66
CA VAL A 154 -61.40 45.40 39.71
C VAL A 154 -60.40 46.33 40.42
N LYS A 155 -59.19 45.86 40.74
CA LYS A 155 -58.15 46.67 41.40
C LYS A 155 -57.65 47.81 40.49
N LYS A 156 -57.57 47.58 39.18
CA LYS A 156 -57.18 48.60 38.18
C LYS A 156 -58.26 49.67 38.01
N GLU A 157 -59.54 49.28 38.09
CA GLU A 157 -60.67 50.19 38.03
C GLU A 157 -60.82 51.03 39.30
N GLN A 158 -60.58 50.44 40.48
CA GLN A 158 -60.55 51.15 41.76
C GLN A 158 -59.37 52.14 41.89
N ALA A 159 -58.22 51.83 41.29
CA ALA A 159 -57.08 52.76 41.24
C ALA A 159 -57.33 53.96 40.33
N LYS A 160 -58.14 53.81 39.28
CA LYS A 160 -58.54 54.90 38.37
C LYS A 160 -59.59 55.83 38.99
N LYS A 161 -60.45 55.31 39.89
CA LYS A 161 -61.49 56.09 40.58
C LYS A 161 -60.98 56.87 41.81
N ARG A 162 -59.73 56.64 42.22
CA ARG A 162 -59.06 57.31 43.36
C ARG A 162 -58.11 58.44 42.94
N ARG A 163 -58.12 58.82 41.65
CA ARG A 163 -57.47 60.02 41.12
C ARG A 163 -58.52 61.01 40.64
#